data_AF-A0A6B2CV22-F1
#
_entry.id   AF-A0A6B2CV22-F1
#
_cell.length_a   1.000
_cell.length_b   1.000
_cell.length_c   1.000
_cell.angle_alpha   90.00
_cell.angle_beta   90.00
_cell.angle_gamma   90.00
#
_symmetry.space_group_name_H-M   'P 1'
#
loop_
_entity.id
_entity.type
_entity.pdbx_description
1 polymer ?
#
loop_
_entity_poly.entity_id
_entity_poly.type
_entity_poly.pdbx_seq_one_letter_code
_entity_poly.pdbx_strand_id
1 'polypeptide(L)'
;METVLQEKVKSLNKLRVYMLIESTGPEISKEISNFLSEALLRPIEAKMGNVHVAMTFLWSLLNKVAQQLEEVGEQVVDMEFSRGKTTLVTKSGYVITIVVRTRHNQYVSEIEGVVDVEESPFRVEDF
;
A
#
# COMPACT_ATOMS: atom_id res chain seq x y z
N MET A 1 23.28 14.86 0.36
CA MET A 1 22.38 14.20 -0.60
C MET A 1 21.64 13.05 0.07
N GLU A 2 22.34 12.16 0.80
CA GLU A 2 21.72 11.11 1.63
C GLU A 2 20.70 11.63 2.66
N THR A 3 20.97 12.76 3.31
CA THR A 3 20.04 13.38 4.28
C THR A 3 18.69 13.77 3.66
N VAL A 4 18.70 14.29 2.44
CA VAL A 4 17.46 14.70 1.73
C VAL A 4 16.67 13.47 1.28
N LEU A 5 17.35 12.41 0.80
CA LEU A 5 16.70 11.15 0.44
C LEU A 5 16.05 10.52 1.67
N GLN A 6 16.78 10.42 2.79
CA GLN A 6 16.28 9.86 4.04
C GLN A 6 15.07 10.63 4.57
N GLU A 7 15.11 11.97 4.57
CA GLU A 7 13.96 12.80 4.98
C GLU A 7 12.73 12.57 4.10
N LYS A 8 12.92 12.47 2.77
CA LYS A 8 11.81 12.26 1.84
C LYS A 8 11.24 10.84 1.94
N VAL A 9 12.06 9.81 2.08
CA VAL A 9 11.59 8.42 2.27
C VAL A 9 10.87 8.30 3.61
N LYS A 10 11.40 8.88 4.70
CA LYS A 10 10.70 8.93 6.00
C LYS A 10 9.40 9.71 5.96
N SER A 11 9.20 10.61 4.99
CA SER A 11 7.95 11.34 4.83
C SER A 11 6.77 10.46 4.41
N LEU A 12 7.03 9.27 3.85
CA LEU A 12 6.02 8.25 3.54
C LEU A 12 5.21 7.83 4.77
N ASN A 13 5.78 7.89 5.99
CA ASN A 13 5.06 7.62 7.26
C ASN A 13 3.87 8.55 7.51
N LYS A 14 3.78 9.66 6.78
CA LYS A 14 2.65 10.59 6.84
C LYS A 14 1.48 10.13 5.98
N LEU A 15 1.67 9.20 5.05
CA LEU A 15 0.61 8.68 4.20
C LEU A 15 -0.36 7.85 5.02
N ARG A 16 -1.60 8.32 5.06
CA ARG A 16 -2.72 7.65 5.73
C ARG A 16 -3.97 7.84 4.90
N VAL A 17 -4.80 6.81 4.85
CA VAL A 17 -6.11 6.86 4.20
C VAL A 17 -7.14 6.33 5.18
N TYR A 18 -8.22 7.08 5.33
CA TYR A 18 -9.38 6.66 6.09
C TYR A 18 -10.59 6.67 5.17
N MET A 19 -11.36 5.58 5.18
CA MET A 19 -12.62 5.49 4.44
C MET A 19 -13.71 5.00 5.37
N LEU A 20 -14.90 5.55 5.20
CA LEU A 20 -16.12 5.11 5.85
C LEU A 20 -17.11 4.72 4.76
N ILE A 21 -17.68 3.53 4.87
CA ILE A 21 -18.69 3.01 3.95
C ILE A 21 -19.95 2.78 4.76
N GLU A 22 -21.04 3.43 4.35
CA GLU A 22 -22.35 3.23 4.92
C GLU A 22 -23.28 2.65 3.87
N SER A 23 -23.97 1.57 4.20
CA SER A 23 -24.96 0.94 3.34
C SER A 23 -26.09 0.36 4.16
N THR A 24 -27.32 0.45 3.65
CA THR A 24 -28.50 -0.20 4.25
C THR A 24 -28.47 -1.72 4.11
N GLY A 25 -27.61 -2.27 3.25
CA GLY A 25 -27.33 -3.69 3.13
C GLY A 25 -26.01 -4.06 3.82
N PRO A 26 -26.01 -4.85 4.91
CA PRO A 26 -24.79 -5.21 5.62
C PRO A 26 -23.73 -5.91 4.75
N GLU A 27 -24.17 -6.84 3.90
CA GLU A 27 -23.28 -7.55 2.99
C GLU A 27 -22.64 -6.62 1.95
N ILE A 28 -23.40 -5.64 1.45
CA ILE A 28 -22.88 -4.64 0.51
C ILE A 28 -21.77 -3.80 1.16
N SER A 29 -21.99 -3.35 2.41
CA SER A 29 -20.97 -2.60 3.16
C SER A 29 -19.67 -3.41 3.29
N LYS A 30 -19.80 -4.70 3.60
CA LYS A 30 -18.67 -5.63 3.75
C LYS A 30 -17.96 -5.90 2.43
N GLU A 31 -18.69 -6.14 1.34
CA GLU A 31 -18.10 -6.38 0.01
C GLU A 31 -17.32 -5.17 -0.51
N ILE A 32 -17.91 -3.97 -0.41
CA ILE A 32 -17.23 -2.72 -0.77
C ILE A 32 -15.99 -2.54 0.11
N SER A 33 -16.10 -2.83 1.41
CA SER A 33 -14.97 -2.72 2.34
C SER A 33 -13.82 -3.64 1.96
N ASN A 34 -14.11 -4.89 1.64
CA ASN A 34 -13.11 -5.86 1.19
C ASN A 34 -12.42 -5.37 -0.08
N PHE A 35 -13.19 -4.97 -1.10
CA PHE A 35 -12.66 -4.46 -2.35
C PHE A 35 -11.74 -3.26 -2.14
N LEU A 36 -12.20 -2.23 -1.41
CA LEU A 36 -11.42 -1.02 -1.19
C LEU A 36 -10.18 -1.29 -0.34
N SER A 37 -10.27 -2.17 0.66
CA SER A 37 -9.13 -2.55 1.49
C SER A 37 -8.04 -3.27 0.69
N GLU A 38 -8.43 -4.10 -0.27
CA GLU A 38 -7.51 -4.81 -1.15
C GLU A 38 -6.88 -3.86 -2.19
N ALA A 39 -7.71 -3.01 -2.81
CA ALA A 39 -7.28 -2.03 -3.80
C ALA A 39 -6.33 -0.96 -3.23
N LEU A 40 -6.37 -0.71 -1.91
CA LEU A 40 -5.38 0.13 -1.23
C LEU A 40 -3.98 -0.51 -1.17
N LEU A 41 -3.93 -1.84 -1.01
CA LEU A 41 -2.73 -2.59 -0.70
C LEU A 41 -1.98 -3.09 -1.93
N ARG A 42 -2.72 -3.54 -2.95
CA ARG A 42 -2.15 -4.27 -4.08
C ARG A 42 -2.92 -4.00 -5.38
N PRO A 43 -2.29 -4.26 -6.54
CA PRO A 43 -3.02 -4.30 -7.80
C PRO A 43 -4.12 -5.35 -7.73
N ILE A 44 -5.31 -5.03 -8.22
CA ILE A 44 -6.39 -6.00 -8.39
C ILE A 44 -6.11 -6.82 -9.64
N GLU A 45 -5.95 -8.12 -9.46
CA GLU A 45 -5.68 -9.04 -10.56
C GLU A 45 -6.98 -9.69 -11.06
N ALA A 46 -7.19 -9.65 -12.36
CA ALA A 46 -8.31 -10.30 -13.03
C ALA A 46 -7.81 -11.18 -14.18
N LYS A 47 -8.29 -12.42 -14.22
CA LYS A 47 -8.02 -13.35 -15.32
C LYS A 47 -9.28 -13.52 -16.17
N MET A 48 -9.19 -13.18 -17.45
CA MET A 48 -10.26 -13.34 -18.43
C MET A 48 -9.75 -14.20 -19.59
N GLY A 49 -10.01 -15.52 -19.52
CA GLY A 49 -9.47 -16.49 -20.47
C GLY A 49 -7.94 -16.52 -20.46
N ASN A 50 -7.33 -16.05 -21.57
CA ASN A 50 -5.88 -15.98 -21.74
C ASN A 50 -5.29 -14.61 -21.37
N VAL A 51 -6.12 -13.65 -20.95
CA VAL A 51 -5.67 -12.31 -20.57
C VAL A 51 -5.56 -12.24 -19.04
N HIS A 52 -4.40 -11.75 -18.59
CA HIS A 52 -4.15 -11.40 -17.20
C HIS A 52 -4.04 -9.87 -17.11
N VAL A 53 -4.90 -9.24 -16.31
CA VAL A 53 -4.92 -7.80 -16.09
C VAL A 53 -4.62 -7.54 -14.62
N ALA A 54 -3.66 -6.64 -14.36
CA ALA A 54 -3.42 -6.09 -13.03
C ALA A 54 -3.78 -4.60 -13.05
N MET A 55 -4.67 -4.19 -12.15
CA MET A 55 -5.17 -2.82 -12.06
C MET A 55 -4.76 -2.19 -10.73
N THR A 56 -4.01 -1.09 -10.80
CA THR A 56 -3.69 -0.26 -9.64
C THR A 56 -4.44 1.05 -9.72
N PHE A 57 -5.00 1.49 -8.60
CA PHE A 57 -5.71 2.76 -8.52
C PHE A 57 -4.77 3.90 -8.11
N LEU A 58 -4.92 5.07 -8.74
CA LEU A 58 -4.08 6.24 -8.44
C LEU A 58 -4.20 6.74 -6.99
N TRP A 59 -5.34 6.45 -6.36
CA TRP A 59 -5.61 6.77 -4.95
C TRP A 59 -5.11 5.69 -3.98
N SER A 60 -4.67 4.53 -4.46
CA SER A 60 -4.15 3.46 -3.60
C SER A 60 -2.90 3.91 -2.85
N LEU A 61 -2.71 3.40 -1.63
CA LEU A 61 -1.50 3.66 -0.87
C LEU A 61 -0.28 3.12 -1.61
N LEU A 62 -0.40 1.94 -2.23
CA LEU A 62 0.68 1.38 -3.05
C LEU A 62 1.12 2.33 -4.17
N ASN A 63 0.18 2.90 -4.93
CA ASN A 63 0.51 3.86 -5.97
C ASN A 63 1.16 5.14 -5.40
N LYS A 64 0.66 5.66 -4.28
CA LYS A 64 1.24 6.85 -3.64
C LYS A 64 2.65 6.62 -3.13
N VAL A 65 2.91 5.44 -2.56
CA VAL A 65 4.26 5.03 -2.17
C VAL A 65 5.16 4.94 -3.40
N ALA A 66 4.72 4.24 -4.46
CA ALA A 66 5.51 4.09 -5.69
C ALA A 66 5.86 5.45 -6.33
N GLN A 67 4.89 6.36 -6.44
CA GLN A 67 5.10 7.71 -6.97
C GLN A 67 6.15 8.49 -6.18
N GLN A 68 6.04 8.48 -4.84
CA GLN A 68 7.01 9.20 -4.00
C GLN A 68 8.41 8.57 -4.04
N LEU A 69 8.52 7.24 -4.17
CA LEU A 69 9.81 6.57 -4.35
C LEU A 69 10.47 6.96 -5.68
N GLU A 70 9.68 6.99 -6.76
CA GLU A 70 10.16 7.41 -8.08
C GLU A 70 10.62 8.88 -8.06
N GLU A 71 9.85 9.78 -7.44
CA GLU A 71 10.19 11.21 -7.31
C GLU A 71 11.50 11.47 -6.56
N VAL A 72 11.92 10.54 -5.69
CA VAL A 72 13.18 10.64 -4.95
C VAL A 72 14.32 9.85 -5.57
N GLY A 73 14.07 9.14 -6.67
CA GLY A 73 15.05 8.28 -7.35
C GLY A 73 15.35 7.00 -6.59
N GLU A 74 14.46 6.55 -5.70
CA GLU A 74 14.59 5.29 -4.96
C GLU A 74 13.98 4.14 -5.76
N GLN A 75 14.62 2.97 -5.72
CA GLN A 75 14.19 1.79 -6.46
C GLN A 75 13.70 0.70 -5.51
N VAL A 76 12.60 0.03 -5.88
CA VAL A 76 12.10 -1.15 -5.17
C VAL A 76 12.87 -2.37 -5.65
N VAL A 77 13.49 -3.10 -4.73
CA VAL A 77 14.22 -4.36 -5.02
C VAL A 77 13.35 -5.59 -4.79
N ASP A 78 12.42 -5.52 -3.85
CA ASP A 78 11.51 -6.62 -3.54
C ASP A 78 10.15 -6.09 -3.04
N MET A 79 9.10 -6.87 -3.30
CA MET A 79 7.74 -6.54 -2.90
C MET A 79 6.95 -7.81 -2.54
N GLU A 80 6.40 -7.83 -1.34
CA GLU A 80 5.60 -8.94 -0.84
C GLU A 80 4.17 -8.49 -0.51
N PHE A 81 3.19 -9.24 -1.02
CA PHE A 81 1.78 -9.07 -0.70
C PHE A 81 1.32 -10.11 0.31
N SER A 82 0.78 -9.65 1.43
CA SER A 82 0.21 -10.51 2.48
C SER A 82 -1.19 -10.01 2.87
N ARG A 83 -1.90 -10.78 3.69
CA ARG A 83 -3.27 -10.42 4.08
C ARG A 83 -3.27 -9.14 4.93
N GLY A 84 -3.84 -8.06 4.39
CA GLY A 84 -3.96 -6.78 5.08
C GLY A 84 -2.65 -5.97 5.12
N LYS A 85 -1.59 -6.43 4.43
CA LYS A 85 -0.26 -5.83 4.51
C LYS A 85 0.53 -6.01 3.22
N THR A 86 1.18 -4.95 2.76
CA THR A 86 2.17 -4.99 1.66
C THR A 86 3.51 -4.49 2.19
N THR A 87 4.59 -5.20 1.89
CA THR A 87 5.94 -4.78 2.25
C THR A 87 6.77 -4.56 1.00
N LEU A 88 7.47 -3.44 0.95
CA LEU A 88 8.40 -3.07 -0.11
C LEU A 88 9.79 -2.92 0.51
N VAL A 89 10.79 -3.47 -0.16
CA VAL A 89 12.20 -3.26 0.19
C VAL A 89 12.83 -2.39 -0.89
N THR A 90 13.54 -1.35 -0.49
CA THR A 90 14.21 -0.44 -1.42
C THR A 90 15.71 -0.73 -1.51
N LYS A 91 16.33 -0.28 -2.60
CA LYS A 91 17.77 -0.44 -2.84
C LYS A 91 18.63 0.17 -1.74
N SER A 92 18.25 1.36 -1.26
CA SER A 92 18.93 2.04 -0.16
C SER A 92 18.74 1.37 1.22
N GLY A 93 18.01 0.24 1.29
CA GLY A 93 17.78 -0.50 2.51
C GLY A 93 16.65 0.06 3.37
N TYR A 94 15.58 0.60 2.78
CA TYR A 94 14.36 0.91 3.54
C TYR A 94 13.34 -0.21 3.40
N VAL A 95 12.66 -0.52 4.50
CA VAL A 95 11.50 -1.42 4.53
C VAL A 95 10.27 -0.55 4.70
N ILE A 96 9.43 -0.51 3.67
CA ILE A 96 8.20 0.27 3.66
C ILE A 96 7.04 -0.70 3.78
N THR A 97 6.24 -0.55 4.82
CA THR A 97 5.10 -1.41 5.10
C THR A 97 3.81 -0.62 4.98
N ILE A 98 2.92 -1.04 4.10
CA ILE A 98 1.55 -0.57 4.03
C ILE A 98 0.68 -1.54 4.84
N VAL A 99 -0.05 -1.05 5.83
CA VAL A 99 -1.00 -1.85 6.62
C VAL A 99 -2.39 -1.30 6.41
N VAL A 100 -3.33 -2.16 6.05
CA VAL A 100 -4.75 -1.80 5.96
C VAL A 100 -5.55 -2.64 6.95
N ARG A 101 -6.31 -1.94 7.80
CA ARG A 101 -7.20 -2.51 8.80
C ARG A 101 -8.62 -2.18 8.43
N THR A 102 -9.51 -3.15 8.57
CA THR A 102 -10.94 -2.98 8.38
C THR A 102 -11.67 -3.29 9.68
N ARG A 103 -12.68 -2.48 9.98
CA ARG A 103 -13.65 -2.74 11.07
C ARG A 103 -15.04 -2.68 10.46
N HIS A 104 -15.89 -3.60 10.88
CA HIS A 104 -17.24 -3.71 10.34
C HIS A 104 -18.26 -3.74 11.45
N ASN A 105 -19.31 -2.93 11.31
CA ASN A 105 -20.44 -2.85 12.20
C ASN A 105 -21.74 -2.75 11.37
N GLN A 106 -22.39 -3.90 11.12
CA GLN A 106 -23.63 -4.05 10.36
C GLN A 106 -23.68 -3.20 9.08
N TYR A 107 -24.13 -1.94 9.17
CA TYR A 107 -24.32 -1.03 8.06
C TYR A 107 -23.07 -0.20 7.73
N VAL A 108 -22.09 -0.18 8.62
CA VAL A 108 -20.90 0.68 8.54
C VAL A 108 -19.64 -0.16 8.44
N SER A 109 -18.75 0.19 7.52
CA SER A 109 -17.39 -0.35 7.46
C SER A 109 -16.38 0.80 7.49
N GLU A 110 -15.40 0.67 8.37
CA GLU A 110 -14.27 1.58 8.49
C GLU A 110 -13.04 0.91 7.89
N ILE A 111 -12.30 1.65 7.07
CA ILE A 111 -11.01 1.23 6.52
C ILE A 111 -9.97 2.25 6.92
N GLU A 112 -8.89 1.77 7.55
CA GLU A 112 -7.72 2.56 7.87
C GLU A 112 -6.51 1.95 7.17
N GLY A 113 -5.90 2.73 6.28
CA GLY A 113 -4.61 2.40 5.67
C GLY A 113 -3.53 3.33 6.20
N VAL A 114 -2.40 2.75 6.62
CA VAL A 114 -1.22 3.48 7.09
C VAL A 114 0.03 2.97 6.40
N VAL A 115 1.02 3.85 6.25
CA VAL A 115 2.35 3.50 5.78
C VAL A 115 3.33 3.66 6.93
N ASP A 116 4.21 2.68 7.08
CA ASP A 116 5.31 2.65 8.02
C ASP A 116 6.63 2.45 7.27
N VAL A 117 7.71 2.98 7.80
CA VAL A 117 9.03 3.02 7.16
C VAL A 117 10.08 2.77 8.21
N GLU A 118 10.78 1.67 8.03
CA GLU A 118 11.89 1.23 8.86
C GLU A 118 13.18 1.21 8.04
N GLU A 119 14.32 1.48 8.69
CA GLU A 119 15.63 1.27 8.07
C GLU A 119 16.02 -0.21 8.25
N SER A 120 16.29 -0.89 7.14
CA SER A 120 16.88 -2.22 7.14
C SER A 120 18.32 -2.12 7.67
N PRO A 121 18.75 -3.05 8.54
CA PRO A 121 20.16 -3.12 8.93
C PRO A 121 21.07 -3.57 7.78
N PHE A 122 20.51 -3.99 6.64
CA PHE A 122 21.25 -4.44 5.45
C PHE A 122 21.02 -3.45 4.29
N ARG A 123 22.09 -2.74 3.87
CA ARG A 123 22.12 -2.01 2.60
C ARG A 123 22.52 -2.99 1.49
N VAL A 124 21.78 -3.03 0.39
CA VAL A 124 22.15 -3.83 -0.78
C VAL A 124 23.19 -3.04 -1.56
N GLU A 125 24.47 -3.33 -1.37
CA GLU A 125 25.53 -2.79 -2.22
C GLU A 125 25.54 -3.55 -3.56
N ASP A 126 25.55 -2.81 -4.67
CA ASP A 126 25.69 -3.41 -6.00
C ASP A 126 27.05 -4.11 -6.09
N PHE A 127 27.05 -5.43 -6.33
CA PHE A 127 28.25 -6.19 -6.70
C PHE A 127 28.53 -6.11 -8.20
#